data_AF-A0AAV3ZYC8-F1
#
_entry.id   AF-A0AAV3ZYC8-F1
#
_cell.length_a   1.000
_cell.length_b   1.000
_cell.length_c   1.000
_cell.angle_alpha   90.00
_cell.angle_beta   90.00
_cell.angle_gamma   90.00
#
_symmetry.space_group_name_H-M   'P 1'
#
loop_
_entity.id
_entity.type
_entity.pdbx_description
1 polymer ?
#
loop_
_entity_poly.entity_id
_entity_poly.type
_entity_poly.pdbx_seq_one_letter_code
_entity_poly.pdbx_strand_id
1 'polypeptide(L)'
;MEGELVAPQKQIKILKSPKSPAGSSRDMLSVSSRVRKSVTCAAKKLRKKARVSREQRELMQLLQSRFAQFPSDEDVLKLRRTAKWLVRPGLGILAADDSVYQTDATLKSFELSASFQNRRKLYDVFLGSQLELDTCLSGVLLREDTVFYTWHGGKKLTRLIQEHKLKLGFRLDKGVVHLPGTSGEYGTWGLDTLEDTCKRIKEKGAEFALWRCVYRITPTTPSRQAILENSTTLALFAMICQTYGLVPIVSAEVLQQGDHDGEEARQSMREILVGLVKALQDHHVLLEGTLVRVTAAAPGCCYKGCQDTGQVAANTIKTLNECLPPAIGGVFLAREHNLARSLTLLNDIQNCKIKKAFSISFCFSRVIQSDAVSTWAGQDKNLDRARTQLMTRLQVRYIHADEEAPGKIHTC
;
A
#
# COMPACT_ATOMS: atom_id res chain seq x y z
N MET A 1 17.71 -49.71 33.55
CA MET A 1 18.25 -50.15 32.25
C MET A 1 18.33 -48.90 31.40
N GLU A 2 19.47 -48.22 31.41
CA GLU A 2 20.62 -48.52 30.55
C GLU A 2 20.41 -48.07 29.10
N GLY A 3 21.43 -47.40 28.57
CA GLY A 3 21.78 -47.32 27.16
C GLY A 3 21.18 -46.12 26.43
N GLU A 4 21.91 -45.04 26.07
CA GLU A 4 23.15 -44.89 25.29
C GLU A 4 22.94 -44.62 23.79
N LEU A 5 23.87 -43.79 23.27
CA LEU A 5 24.33 -43.61 21.88
C LEU A 5 23.46 -42.75 20.94
N VAL A 6 23.99 -41.92 20.03
CA VAL A 6 25.32 -41.34 19.74
C VAL A 6 25.12 -40.18 18.74
N ALA A 7 26.15 -39.32 18.67
CA ALA A 7 26.41 -38.10 17.87
C ALA A 7 26.08 -38.11 16.35
N PRO A 8 26.27 -36.98 15.62
CA PRO A 8 27.63 -36.59 15.19
C PRO A 8 27.97 -35.09 15.21
N GLN A 9 29.29 -34.86 15.30
CA GLN A 9 30.04 -33.60 15.25
C GLN A 9 30.20 -33.05 13.81
N LYS A 10 30.46 -31.73 13.69
CA LYS A 10 31.44 -31.18 12.72
C LYS A 10 32.11 -29.90 13.25
N GLN A 11 33.39 -29.76 12.87
CA GLN A 11 34.49 -29.04 13.51
C GLN A 11 34.55 -27.53 13.21
N ILE A 12 35.13 -26.74 14.14
CA ILE A 12 35.73 -25.42 13.83
C ILE A 12 37.14 -25.34 14.46
N LYS A 13 38.12 -24.95 13.65
CA LYS A 13 39.56 -24.89 13.93
C LYS A 13 39.95 -23.73 14.87
N ILE A 14 40.89 -24.00 15.76
CA ILE A 14 41.52 -23.06 16.72
C ILE A 14 42.76 -22.42 16.08
N LEU A 15 42.87 -21.08 16.14
CA LEU A 15 44.09 -20.30 15.85
C LEU A 15 44.75 -19.84 17.17
N LYS A 16 46.05 -20.14 17.33
CA LYS A 16 46.88 -19.84 18.51
C LYS A 16 47.30 -18.35 18.56
N SER A 17 47.38 -17.78 19.75
CA SER A 17 48.02 -16.48 20.03
C SER A 17 49.48 -16.63 20.50
N PRO A 18 50.39 -15.67 20.19
CA PRO A 18 51.79 -15.74 20.63
C PRO A 18 52.03 -15.07 22.00
N LYS A 19 53.06 -15.54 22.71
CA LYS A 19 53.52 -15.11 24.05
C LYS A 19 54.15 -13.71 24.05
N SER A 20 53.94 -12.94 25.13
CA SER A 20 54.60 -11.66 25.42
C SER A 20 55.87 -11.82 26.30
N PRO A 21 56.96 -11.06 26.09
CA PRO A 21 58.10 -11.00 27.02
C PRO A 21 57.94 -9.88 28.07
N ALA A 22 58.59 -10.07 29.21
CA ALA A 22 58.58 -9.19 30.37
C ALA A 22 59.42 -7.90 30.17
N GLY A 23 58.91 -6.75 30.63
CA GLY A 23 59.60 -5.44 30.64
C GLY A 23 59.09 -4.52 31.75
N SER A 24 60.01 -3.81 32.41
CA SER A 24 59.92 -3.15 33.72
C SER A 24 58.94 -1.96 33.87
N SER A 25 58.35 -1.80 35.06
CA SER A 25 57.17 -0.96 35.36
C SER A 25 57.39 0.56 35.55
N ARG A 26 58.57 1.12 35.27
CA ARG A 26 58.83 2.56 35.56
C ARG A 26 58.57 3.54 34.40
N ASP A 27 58.53 3.09 33.15
CA ASP A 27 58.30 4.00 32.00
C ASP A 27 56.82 4.22 31.64
N MET A 28 55.89 3.43 32.19
CA MET A 28 54.45 3.56 31.89
C MET A 28 53.75 4.74 32.58
N LEU A 29 54.32 5.29 33.66
CA LEU A 29 53.70 6.37 34.43
C LEU A 29 53.86 7.75 33.79
N SER A 30 54.95 8.01 33.04
CA SER A 30 55.18 9.31 32.38
C SER A 30 54.36 9.45 31.09
N VAL A 31 54.18 8.36 30.33
CA VAL A 31 53.37 8.30 29.09
C VAL A 31 51.86 8.46 29.41
N SER A 32 51.41 7.88 30.52
CA SER A 32 50.01 7.97 30.99
C SER A 32 49.54 9.41 31.26
N SER A 33 50.42 10.27 31.80
CA SER A 33 50.07 11.67 32.13
C SER A 33 49.91 12.57 30.89
N ARG A 34 50.74 12.37 29.85
CA ARG A 34 50.66 13.11 28.58
C ARG A 34 49.48 12.67 27.73
N VAL A 35 49.17 11.37 27.70
CA VAL A 35 48.00 10.82 27.00
C VAL A 35 46.69 11.27 27.67
N ARG A 36 46.62 11.33 29.00
CA ARG A 36 45.43 11.85 29.70
C ARG A 36 45.18 13.34 29.44
N LYS A 37 46.23 14.16 29.33
CA LYS A 37 46.10 15.60 28.99
C LYS A 37 45.70 15.84 27.53
N SER A 38 46.17 15.03 26.57
CA SER A 38 45.78 15.14 25.16
C SER A 38 44.34 14.67 24.91
N VAL A 39 43.92 13.57 25.55
CA VAL A 39 42.55 13.05 25.47
C VAL A 39 41.54 14.00 26.12
N THR A 40 41.87 14.65 27.24
CA THR A 40 40.99 15.65 27.86
C THR A 40 40.87 16.94 27.06
N CYS A 41 41.92 17.37 26.35
CA CYS A 41 41.87 18.52 25.44
C CYS A 41 41.08 18.20 24.15
N ALA A 42 41.27 17.00 23.57
CA ALA A 42 40.50 16.52 22.43
C ALA A 42 39.01 16.31 22.78
N ALA A 43 38.70 15.75 23.95
CA ALA A 43 37.34 15.61 24.46
C ALA A 43 36.68 16.96 24.78
N LYS A 44 37.44 17.96 25.26
CA LYS A 44 36.96 19.34 25.42
C LYS A 44 36.75 20.04 24.07
N LYS A 45 37.59 19.79 23.06
CA LYS A 45 37.39 20.28 21.67
C LYS A 45 36.20 19.60 20.98
N LEU A 46 35.99 18.30 21.20
CA LEU A 46 34.81 17.56 20.74
C LEU A 46 33.52 18.00 21.46
N ARG A 47 33.58 18.26 22.77
CA ARG A 47 32.45 18.86 23.53
C ARG A 47 32.15 20.30 23.13
N LYS A 48 33.15 21.09 22.71
CA LYS A 48 32.94 22.42 22.10
C LYS A 48 32.34 22.33 20.69
N LYS A 49 32.69 21.31 19.89
CA LYS A 49 32.07 21.02 18.58
C LYS A 49 30.64 20.46 18.68
N ALA A 50 30.28 19.83 19.80
CA ALA A 50 28.95 19.24 20.05
C ALA A 50 27.96 20.19 20.72
N ARG A 51 28.35 21.43 21.03
CA ARG A 51 27.45 22.44 21.60
C ARG A 51 26.87 23.24 20.44
N VAL A 52 25.77 22.74 19.87
CA VAL A 52 24.89 23.53 18.98
C VAL A 52 24.71 24.90 19.63
N SER A 53 25.12 25.97 18.95
CA SER A 53 25.08 27.31 19.52
C SER A 53 23.65 27.66 19.90
N ARG A 54 23.47 28.56 20.87
CA ARG A 54 22.13 29.01 21.27
C ARG A 54 21.35 29.53 20.06
N GLU A 55 22.02 30.27 19.18
CA GLU A 55 21.50 30.74 17.90
C GLU A 55 21.08 29.61 16.96
N GLN A 56 21.85 28.52 16.87
CA GLN A 56 21.47 27.36 16.07
C GLN A 56 20.25 26.63 16.66
N ARG A 57 20.09 26.60 17.99
CA ARG A 57 18.89 26.03 18.63
C ARG A 57 17.66 26.90 18.40
N GLU A 58 17.81 28.22 18.57
CA GLU A 58 16.75 29.19 18.30
C GLU A 58 16.36 29.17 16.83
N LEU A 59 17.33 29.07 15.90
CA LEU A 59 17.07 28.90 14.47
C LEU A 59 16.37 27.56 14.18
N MET A 60 16.81 26.45 14.78
CA MET A 60 16.14 25.16 14.61
C MET A 60 14.71 25.19 15.16
N GLN A 61 14.48 25.86 16.28
CA GLN A 61 13.16 26.01 16.89
C GLN A 61 12.25 26.93 16.05
N LEU A 62 12.81 27.99 15.47
CA LEU A 62 12.11 28.87 14.52
C LEU A 62 11.82 28.17 13.18
N LEU A 63 12.74 27.35 12.67
CA LEU A 63 12.53 26.53 11.48
C LEU A 63 11.48 25.44 11.74
N GLN A 64 11.46 24.85 12.94
CA GLN A 64 10.42 23.93 13.38
C GLN A 64 9.06 24.64 13.52
N SER A 65 9.03 25.90 13.99
CA SER A 65 7.79 26.68 14.10
C SER A 65 7.28 27.22 12.77
N ARG A 66 8.05 27.12 11.66
CA ARG A 66 7.55 27.44 10.31
C ARG A 66 6.50 26.43 9.84
N PHE A 67 6.48 25.24 10.42
CA PHE A 67 5.57 24.17 10.05
C PHE A 67 4.63 23.88 11.22
N ALA A 68 3.36 23.62 10.92
CA ALA A 68 2.45 23.09 11.93
C ALA A 68 3.02 21.74 12.41
N GLN A 69 3.17 21.57 13.72
CA GLN A 69 3.66 20.33 14.30
C GLN A 69 2.54 19.30 14.22
N PHE A 70 2.49 18.58 13.10
CA PHE A 70 1.35 17.79 12.71
C PHE A 70 1.75 16.64 11.77
N PRO A 71 1.26 15.39 11.98
CA PRO A 71 0.48 14.89 13.12
C PRO A 71 1.31 14.80 14.42
N SER A 72 0.68 14.46 15.55
CA SER A 72 1.42 14.14 16.78
C SER A 72 2.36 12.94 16.58
N ASP A 73 3.44 12.82 17.37
CA ASP A 73 4.36 11.68 17.27
C ASP A 73 3.66 10.32 17.46
N GLU A 74 2.63 10.28 18.32
CA GLU A 74 1.81 9.08 18.53
C GLU A 74 1.00 8.73 17.28
N ASP A 75 0.38 9.73 16.64
CA ASP A 75 -0.40 9.53 15.42
C ASP A 75 0.49 9.15 14.23
N VAL A 76 1.70 9.74 14.13
CA VAL A 76 2.73 9.34 13.18
C VAL A 76 3.03 7.84 13.32
N LEU A 77 3.23 7.34 14.55
CA LEU A 77 3.49 5.91 14.79
C LEU A 77 2.28 5.03 14.43
N LYS A 78 1.06 5.46 14.76
CA LYS A 78 -0.17 4.74 14.40
C LYS A 78 -0.34 4.64 12.89
N LEU A 79 -0.23 5.76 12.17
CA LEU A 79 -0.33 5.82 10.71
C LEU A 79 0.71 4.92 10.05
N ARG A 80 1.98 4.99 10.48
CA ARG A 80 3.07 4.14 9.99
C ARG A 80 2.78 2.65 10.19
N ARG A 81 2.29 2.27 11.38
CA ARG A 81 1.95 0.87 11.70
C ARG A 81 0.78 0.37 10.84
N THR A 82 -0.26 1.18 10.69
CA THR A 82 -1.43 0.83 9.86
C THR A 82 -1.04 0.70 8.39
N ALA A 83 -0.24 1.62 7.85
CA ALA A 83 0.23 1.56 6.47
C ALA A 83 1.01 0.24 6.22
N LYS A 84 1.98 -0.08 7.08
CA LYS A 84 2.74 -1.34 7.00
C LYS A 84 1.85 -2.58 7.15
N TRP A 85 0.83 -2.54 8.00
CA TRP A 85 -0.12 -3.64 8.18
C TRP A 85 -0.93 -3.93 6.91
N LEU A 86 -1.37 -2.88 6.23
CA LEU A 86 -2.16 -2.96 5.00
C LEU A 86 -1.39 -3.58 3.83
N VAL A 87 -0.07 -3.40 3.77
CA VAL A 87 0.78 -3.91 2.68
C VAL A 87 1.66 -5.09 3.09
N ARG A 88 1.23 -5.87 4.10
CA ARG A 88 1.95 -7.08 4.50
C ARG A 88 2.08 -8.04 3.31
N PRO A 89 3.25 -8.69 3.14
CA PRO A 89 3.41 -9.73 2.13
C PRO A 89 2.31 -10.78 2.28
N GLY A 90 1.75 -11.27 1.18
CA GLY A 90 0.66 -12.24 1.25
C GLY A 90 -0.74 -11.61 1.18
N LEU A 91 -0.91 -10.34 1.55
CA LEU A 91 -2.22 -9.77 1.84
C LEU A 91 -2.50 -8.53 1.00
N GLY A 92 -3.75 -8.37 0.57
CA GLY A 92 -4.21 -7.18 -0.15
C GLY A 92 -5.54 -6.63 0.39
N ILE A 93 -6.12 -5.70 -0.35
CA ILE A 93 -7.40 -5.07 0.00
C ILE A 93 -8.49 -5.53 -0.96
N LEU A 94 -9.62 -5.96 -0.40
CA LEU A 94 -10.86 -6.14 -1.14
C LEU A 94 -11.58 -4.79 -1.23
N ALA A 95 -11.67 -4.24 -2.45
CA ALA A 95 -12.38 -3.00 -2.72
C ALA A 95 -13.85 -3.28 -3.08
N ALA A 96 -14.71 -3.31 -2.05
CA ALA A 96 -16.16 -3.45 -2.16
C ALA A 96 -16.83 -2.06 -2.12
N ASP A 97 -16.34 -1.14 -2.96
CA ASP A 97 -16.69 0.28 -3.02
C ASP A 97 -17.48 0.65 -4.30
N ASP A 98 -18.22 -0.29 -4.89
CA ASP A 98 -19.08 0.01 -6.04
C ASP A 98 -20.20 1.00 -5.65
N SER A 99 -20.43 2.02 -6.49
CA SER A 99 -21.56 2.96 -6.42
C SER A 99 -22.92 2.26 -6.39
N VAL A 100 -23.96 2.89 -5.84
CA VAL A 100 -25.32 2.34 -5.86
C VAL A 100 -25.72 2.01 -7.30
N TYR A 101 -25.41 2.92 -8.22
CA TYR A 101 -25.60 2.73 -9.65
C TYR A 101 -24.89 1.48 -10.18
N GLN A 102 -23.61 1.30 -9.82
CA GLN A 102 -22.82 0.14 -10.24
C GLN A 102 -23.34 -1.17 -9.63
N THR A 103 -23.70 -1.16 -8.35
CA THR A 103 -24.30 -2.31 -7.68
C THR A 103 -25.63 -2.68 -8.31
N ASP A 104 -26.48 -1.69 -8.59
CA ASP A 104 -27.78 -1.90 -9.23
C ASP A 104 -27.64 -2.43 -10.66
N ALA A 105 -26.65 -1.97 -11.41
CA ALA A 105 -26.33 -2.52 -12.74
C ALA A 105 -25.94 -4.01 -12.64
N THR A 106 -25.10 -4.38 -11.67
CA THR A 106 -24.74 -5.78 -11.40
C THR A 106 -25.94 -6.61 -10.97
N LEU A 107 -26.84 -6.08 -10.14
CA LEU A 107 -28.06 -6.79 -9.74
C LEU A 107 -28.99 -7.03 -10.93
N LYS A 108 -29.17 -6.02 -11.79
CA LYS A 108 -30.00 -6.11 -13.00
C LYS A 108 -29.50 -7.15 -13.99
N SER A 109 -28.18 -7.36 -14.10
CA SER A 109 -27.65 -8.42 -14.99
C SER A 109 -28.01 -9.85 -14.54
N PHE A 110 -28.47 -10.01 -13.29
CA PHE A 110 -29.01 -11.27 -12.76
C PHE A 110 -30.53 -11.20 -12.53
N GLU A 111 -31.22 -10.23 -13.16
CA GLU A 111 -32.67 -10.04 -13.05
C GLU A 111 -33.16 -9.77 -11.62
N LEU A 112 -32.30 -9.23 -10.75
CA LEU A 112 -32.64 -8.86 -9.38
C LEU A 112 -33.09 -7.40 -9.29
N SER A 113 -34.04 -7.13 -8.40
CA SER A 113 -34.49 -5.77 -8.14
C SER A 113 -33.41 -4.92 -7.45
N ALA A 114 -33.34 -3.64 -7.82
CA ALA A 114 -32.44 -2.63 -7.26
C ALA A 114 -32.86 -2.18 -5.84
N SER A 115 -32.90 -3.12 -4.90
CA SER A 115 -33.32 -2.88 -3.51
C SER A 115 -32.13 -2.78 -2.56
N PHE A 116 -32.31 -2.06 -1.44
CA PHE A 116 -31.32 -2.03 -0.36
C PHE A 116 -30.97 -3.44 0.13
N GLN A 117 -31.97 -4.32 0.25
CA GLN A 117 -31.78 -5.70 0.70
C GLN A 117 -30.86 -6.47 -0.25
N ASN A 118 -31.08 -6.39 -1.57
CA ASN A 118 -30.24 -7.09 -2.55
C ASN A 118 -28.83 -6.53 -2.62
N ARG A 119 -28.67 -5.20 -2.53
CA ARG A 119 -27.33 -4.58 -2.44
C ARG A 119 -26.58 -5.04 -1.20
N ARG A 120 -27.28 -5.12 -0.05
CA ARG A 120 -26.70 -5.60 1.20
C ARG A 120 -26.31 -7.08 1.11
N LYS A 121 -27.08 -7.92 0.41
CA LYS A 121 -26.76 -9.35 0.22
C LYS A 121 -25.45 -9.61 -0.52
N LEU A 122 -24.94 -8.68 -1.32
CA LEU A 122 -23.60 -8.83 -1.94
C LEU A 122 -22.50 -8.90 -0.89
N TYR A 123 -22.62 -8.14 0.20
CA TYR A 123 -21.68 -8.26 1.31
C TYR A 123 -21.80 -9.62 1.99
N ASP A 124 -22.92 -10.33 1.83
CA ASP A 124 -23.07 -11.69 2.34
C ASP A 124 -22.19 -12.71 1.61
N VAL A 125 -21.90 -12.43 0.34
CA VAL A 125 -20.93 -13.16 -0.47
C VAL A 125 -19.50 -12.79 -0.04
N PHE A 126 -19.23 -11.50 0.20
CA PHE A 126 -17.88 -11.00 0.44
C PHE A 126 -17.34 -11.26 1.85
N LEU A 127 -18.20 -11.13 2.86
CA LEU A 127 -17.81 -11.12 4.27
C LEU A 127 -18.45 -12.27 5.07
N GLY A 128 -19.33 -13.06 4.45
CA GLY A 128 -19.99 -14.18 5.12
C GLY A 128 -19.23 -15.50 5.07
N SER A 129 -18.00 -15.49 4.57
CA SER A 129 -17.18 -16.69 4.49
C SER A 129 -16.86 -17.22 5.89
N GLN A 130 -17.01 -18.53 6.10
CA GLN A 130 -16.51 -19.20 7.31
C GLN A 130 -14.99 -19.36 7.31
N LEU A 131 -14.35 -19.15 6.15
CA LEU A 131 -12.89 -19.21 6.01
C LEU A 131 -12.25 -17.92 6.55
N GLU A 132 -11.03 -18.06 7.05
CA GLU A 132 -10.24 -16.98 7.66
C GLU A 132 -9.82 -15.93 6.62
N LEU A 133 -10.64 -14.88 6.44
CA LEU A 133 -10.39 -13.79 5.48
C LEU A 133 -9.08 -13.04 5.75
N ASP A 134 -8.62 -12.96 7.00
CA ASP A 134 -7.36 -12.32 7.41
C ASP A 134 -6.09 -13.04 6.94
N THR A 135 -6.22 -14.26 6.42
CA THR A 135 -5.12 -14.99 5.76
C THR A 135 -4.86 -14.50 4.33
N CYS A 136 -5.81 -13.80 3.72
CA CYS A 136 -5.73 -13.33 2.32
C CYS A 136 -5.88 -11.81 2.20
N LEU A 137 -6.55 -11.17 3.15
CA LEU A 137 -6.85 -9.75 3.15
C LEU A 137 -6.21 -9.06 4.35
N SER A 138 -5.72 -7.85 4.13
CA SER A 138 -5.28 -6.94 5.18
C SER A 138 -6.37 -5.91 5.52
N GLY A 139 -7.28 -5.66 4.58
CA GLY A 139 -8.37 -4.71 4.76
C GLY A 139 -9.49 -4.84 3.74
N VAL A 140 -10.59 -4.17 4.03
CA VAL A 140 -11.76 -4.03 3.17
C VAL A 140 -12.03 -2.55 2.98
N LEU A 141 -12.13 -2.14 1.72
CA LEU A 141 -12.49 -0.78 1.33
C LEU A 141 -13.96 -0.77 0.93
N LEU A 142 -14.73 0.10 1.56
CA LEU A 142 -16.16 0.29 1.34
C LEU A 142 -16.46 1.65 0.73
N ARG A 143 -17.70 1.90 0.30
CA ARG A 143 -18.18 3.28 0.11
C ARG A 143 -18.81 3.85 1.36
N GLU A 144 -18.78 5.17 1.45
CA GLU A 144 -19.31 5.91 2.59
C GLU A 144 -20.76 5.57 2.94
N ASP A 145 -21.65 5.41 1.96
CA ASP A 145 -23.07 5.09 2.18
C ASP A 145 -23.30 3.71 2.82
N THR A 146 -22.33 2.81 2.67
CA THR A 146 -22.39 1.46 3.25
C THR A 146 -22.12 1.45 4.75
N VAL A 147 -21.69 2.57 5.34
CA VAL A 147 -21.37 2.69 6.77
C VAL A 147 -22.55 2.33 7.68
N PHE A 148 -23.78 2.51 7.18
CA PHE A 148 -25.02 2.21 7.90
C PHE A 148 -25.54 0.78 7.66
N TYR A 149 -24.87 0.00 6.81
CA TYR A 149 -25.35 -1.34 6.46
C TYR A 149 -25.24 -2.27 7.68
N THR A 150 -26.25 -3.11 7.83
CA THR A 150 -26.31 -4.17 8.84
C THR A 150 -26.27 -5.55 8.19
N TRP A 151 -25.51 -6.44 8.81
CA TRP A 151 -25.51 -7.87 8.60
C TRP A 151 -26.78 -8.54 9.16
N HIS A 152 -26.93 -9.85 8.92
CA HIS A 152 -27.94 -10.69 9.56
C HIS A 152 -27.83 -10.58 11.09
N GLY A 153 -28.99 -10.58 11.77
CA GLY A 153 -29.05 -10.40 13.22
C GLY A 153 -28.79 -8.97 13.69
N GLY A 154 -28.86 -7.96 12.80
CA GLY A 154 -28.78 -6.54 13.17
C GLY A 154 -27.37 -6.02 13.48
N LYS A 155 -26.35 -6.87 13.35
CA LYS A 155 -24.94 -6.51 13.57
C LYS A 155 -24.46 -5.54 12.48
N LYS A 156 -23.71 -4.50 12.84
CA LYS A 156 -23.15 -3.55 11.85
C LYS A 156 -22.11 -4.22 10.96
N LEU A 157 -22.12 -3.91 9.67
CA LEU A 157 -21.16 -4.42 8.70
C LEU A 157 -19.71 -4.05 9.07
N THR A 158 -19.51 -2.83 9.56
CA THR A 158 -18.19 -2.35 10.02
C THR A 158 -17.62 -3.20 11.16
N ARG A 159 -18.47 -3.65 12.10
CA ARG A 159 -18.06 -4.55 13.19
C ARG A 159 -17.71 -5.93 12.69
N LEU A 160 -18.44 -6.45 11.70
CA LEU A 160 -18.12 -7.74 11.09
C LEU A 160 -16.70 -7.75 10.49
N ILE A 161 -16.33 -6.69 9.75
CA ILE A 161 -14.98 -6.55 9.17
C ILE A 161 -13.90 -6.56 10.26
N GLN A 162 -14.13 -5.86 11.36
CA GLN A 162 -13.20 -5.80 12.49
C GLN A 162 -13.06 -7.15 13.20
N GLU A 163 -14.13 -7.92 13.33
CA GLU A 163 -14.09 -9.27 13.92
C GLU A 163 -13.33 -10.27 13.05
N HIS A 164 -13.34 -10.09 11.73
CA HIS A 164 -12.43 -10.76 10.82
C HIS A 164 -10.98 -10.24 10.90
N LYS A 165 -10.65 -9.36 11.87
CA LYS A 165 -9.32 -8.75 12.06
C LYS A 165 -8.80 -7.98 10.83
N LEU A 166 -9.71 -7.52 9.98
CA LEU A 166 -9.40 -6.73 8.80
C LEU A 166 -9.46 -5.24 9.12
N LYS A 167 -8.58 -4.46 8.48
CA LYS A 167 -8.66 -3.01 8.53
C LYS A 167 -9.87 -2.53 7.74
N LEU A 168 -10.63 -1.60 8.31
CA LEU A 168 -11.76 -0.97 7.65
C LEU A 168 -11.31 0.33 6.99
N GLY A 169 -11.68 0.52 5.72
CA GLY A 169 -11.49 1.78 5.04
C GLY A 169 -12.64 2.17 4.13
N PHE A 170 -12.63 3.43 3.70
CA PHE A 170 -13.68 4.00 2.87
C PHE A 170 -13.11 4.76 1.67
N ARG A 171 -13.76 4.63 0.51
CA ARG A 171 -13.53 5.51 -0.62
C ARG A 171 -14.32 6.80 -0.44
N LEU A 172 -13.63 7.93 -0.47
CA LEU A 172 -14.18 9.24 -0.07
C LEU A 172 -14.36 10.22 -1.22
N ASP A 173 -13.79 9.95 -2.40
CA ASP A 173 -14.10 10.76 -3.58
C ASP A 173 -15.58 10.65 -3.97
N LYS A 174 -16.12 11.76 -4.49
CA LYS A 174 -17.50 11.88 -4.99
C LYS A 174 -17.58 11.65 -6.51
N GLY A 175 -16.53 11.10 -7.09
CA GLY A 175 -16.46 10.73 -8.49
C GLY A 175 -15.61 11.68 -9.33
N VAL A 176 -15.33 11.21 -10.54
CA VAL A 176 -14.56 11.94 -11.55
C VAL A 176 -15.47 12.88 -12.32
N VAL A 177 -14.95 14.05 -12.66
CA VAL A 177 -15.65 15.06 -13.46
C VAL A 177 -14.74 15.53 -14.59
N HIS A 178 -15.33 16.05 -15.67
CA HIS A 178 -14.53 16.66 -16.73
C HIS A 178 -13.79 17.90 -16.21
N LEU A 179 -12.51 18.00 -16.57
CA LEU A 179 -11.68 19.17 -16.25
C LEU A 179 -11.87 20.23 -17.34
N PRO A 180 -12.53 21.37 -17.06
CA PRO A 180 -12.80 22.37 -18.08
C PRO A 180 -11.50 22.93 -18.69
N GLY A 181 -11.55 23.24 -20.00
CA GLY A 181 -10.39 23.77 -20.72
C GLY A 181 -9.33 22.71 -21.09
N THR A 182 -9.64 21.42 -20.92
CA THR A 182 -8.75 20.31 -21.31
C THR A 182 -9.38 19.38 -22.34
N SER A 183 -8.56 18.57 -23.01
CA SER A 183 -8.97 17.63 -24.05
C SER A 183 -9.47 16.31 -23.46
N GLY A 184 -10.66 16.33 -22.86
CA GLY A 184 -11.30 15.12 -22.35
C GLY A 184 -10.59 14.51 -21.13
N GLU A 185 -9.96 15.36 -20.31
CA GLU A 185 -9.32 14.97 -19.06
C GLU A 185 -10.27 15.17 -17.87
N TYR A 186 -9.81 14.72 -16.70
CA TYR A 186 -10.66 14.60 -15.53
C TYR A 186 -10.01 15.21 -14.28
N GLY A 187 -10.84 15.80 -13.44
CA GLY A 187 -10.56 16.03 -12.01
C GLY A 187 -11.44 15.11 -11.15
N THR A 188 -11.28 15.18 -9.83
CA THR A 188 -12.09 14.41 -8.88
C THR A 188 -12.61 15.31 -7.77
N TRP A 189 -13.90 15.22 -7.45
CA TRP A 189 -14.55 16.08 -6.45
C TRP A 189 -14.78 15.42 -5.10
N GLY A 190 -15.04 16.24 -4.07
CA GLY A 190 -15.48 15.79 -2.75
C GLY A 190 -14.79 16.44 -1.54
N LEU A 191 -13.85 17.37 -1.76
CA LEU A 191 -13.02 17.92 -0.68
C LEU A 191 -13.84 18.75 0.32
N ASP A 192 -14.88 19.43 -0.14
CA ASP A 192 -15.71 20.36 0.65
C ASP A 192 -16.31 19.73 1.91
N THR A 193 -16.57 18.42 1.90
CA THR A 193 -17.20 17.68 3.02
C THR A 193 -16.27 16.61 3.61
N LEU A 194 -15.00 16.62 3.22
CA LEU A 194 -14.07 15.54 3.53
C LEU A 194 -13.74 15.46 5.02
N GLU A 195 -13.55 16.60 5.70
CA GLU A 195 -13.25 16.64 7.13
C GLU A 195 -14.35 16.00 7.99
N ASP A 196 -15.59 16.43 7.79
CA ASP A 196 -16.77 15.87 8.47
C ASP A 196 -16.93 14.37 8.18
N THR A 197 -16.62 13.97 6.95
CA THR A 197 -16.67 12.58 6.52
C THR A 197 -15.59 11.74 7.21
N CYS A 198 -14.35 12.23 7.25
CA CYS A 198 -13.23 11.60 7.95
C CYS A 198 -13.55 11.41 9.44
N LYS A 199 -14.09 12.43 10.10
CA LYS A 199 -14.54 12.34 11.49
C LYS A 199 -15.60 11.26 11.67
N ARG A 200 -16.65 11.28 10.84
CA ARG A 200 -17.77 10.33 10.90
C ARG A 200 -17.30 8.89 10.71
N ILE A 201 -16.46 8.59 9.73
CA ILE A 201 -15.98 7.22 9.49
C ILE A 201 -14.98 6.77 10.57
N LYS A 202 -14.19 7.70 11.12
CA LYS A 202 -13.23 7.39 12.19
C LYS A 202 -13.97 6.91 13.44
N GLU A 203 -15.08 7.55 13.79
CA GLU A 203 -15.98 7.09 14.87
C GLU A 203 -16.56 5.70 14.63
N LYS A 204 -16.62 5.23 13.38
CA LYS A 204 -17.07 3.87 13.03
C LYS A 204 -15.92 2.87 12.94
N GLY A 205 -14.71 3.28 13.28
CA GLY A 205 -13.53 2.42 13.32
C GLY A 205 -12.76 2.33 12.01
N ALA A 206 -12.92 3.30 11.10
CA ALA A 206 -12.08 3.38 9.91
C ALA A 206 -10.62 3.66 10.28
N GLU A 207 -9.71 3.06 9.53
CA GLU A 207 -8.26 3.18 9.73
C GLU A 207 -7.54 3.69 8.48
N PHE A 208 -8.18 3.61 7.31
CA PHE A 208 -7.66 4.13 6.06
C PHE A 208 -8.77 4.67 5.16
N ALA A 209 -8.39 5.45 4.16
CA ALA A 209 -9.30 6.00 3.17
C ALA A 209 -8.66 5.94 1.77
N LEU A 210 -9.47 5.94 0.72
CA LEU A 210 -9.01 5.99 -0.66
C LEU A 210 -9.64 7.16 -1.41
N TRP A 211 -8.83 7.82 -2.25
CA TRP A 211 -9.28 8.82 -3.20
C TRP A 211 -8.75 8.49 -4.59
N ARG A 212 -9.64 8.43 -5.57
CA ARG A 212 -9.32 8.05 -6.96
C ARG A 212 -9.28 9.24 -7.91
N CYS A 213 -8.11 9.50 -8.46
CA CYS A 213 -7.91 10.38 -9.61
C CYS A 213 -7.61 9.55 -10.87
N VAL A 214 -7.97 10.10 -12.02
CA VAL A 214 -7.92 9.39 -13.31
C VAL A 214 -7.18 10.19 -14.36
N TYR A 215 -6.33 9.50 -15.11
CA TYR A 215 -5.57 10.05 -16.22
C TYR A 215 -5.83 9.26 -17.50
N ARG A 216 -5.69 9.91 -18.65
CA ARG A 216 -5.83 9.27 -19.96
C ARG A 216 -4.57 9.53 -20.79
N ILE A 217 -4.10 8.51 -21.49
CA ILE A 217 -2.99 8.63 -22.43
C ILE A 217 -3.56 8.84 -23.84
N THR A 218 -3.15 9.93 -24.46
CA THR A 218 -3.36 10.28 -25.87
C THR A 218 -2.14 11.07 -26.36
N PRO A 219 -2.03 11.45 -27.65
CA PRO A 219 -0.92 12.28 -28.12
C PRO A 219 -0.76 13.64 -27.39
N THR A 220 -1.79 14.09 -26.65
CA THR A 220 -1.78 15.39 -25.94
C THR A 220 -2.11 15.28 -24.45
N THR A 221 -2.32 14.08 -23.92
CA THR A 221 -2.72 13.85 -22.51
C THR A 221 -1.88 12.71 -21.91
N PRO A 222 -1.58 12.74 -20.60
CA PRO A 222 -2.05 13.69 -19.59
C PRO A 222 -1.40 15.07 -19.74
N SER A 223 -2.19 16.15 -19.67
CA SER A 223 -1.66 17.50 -19.68
C SER A 223 -1.05 17.86 -18.33
N ARG A 224 -0.20 18.88 -18.32
CA ARG A 224 0.33 19.46 -17.08
C ARG A 224 -0.77 19.94 -16.14
N GLN A 225 -1.86 20.47 -16.69
CA GLN A 225 -3.00 20.93 -15.90
C GLN A 225 -3.68 19.76 -15.18
N ALA A 226 -3.94 18.65 -15.87
CA ALA A 226 -4.54 17.46 -15.26
C ALA A 226 -3.63 16.82 -14.20
N ILE A 227 -2.31 16.80 -14.43
CA ILE A 227 -1.33 16.32 -13.43
C ILE A 227 -1.33 17.24 -12.20
N LEU A 228 -1.27 18.56 -12.38
CA LEU A 228 -1.26 19.51 -11.28
C LEU A 228 -2.53 19.43 -10.43
N GLU A 229 -3.69 19.48 -11.07
CA GLU A 229 -5.01 19.46 -10.42
C GLU A 229 -5.20 18.20 -9.57
N ASN A 230 -5.00 17.03 -10.18
CA ASN A 230 -5.20 15.76 -9.49
C ASN A 230 -4.16 15.52 -8.40
N SER A 231 -2.90 15.93 -8.61
CA SER A 231 -1.85 15.79 -7.59
C SER A 231 -2.12 16.68 -6.37
N THR A 232 -2.57 17.92 -6.61
CA THR A 232 -2.96 18.84 -5.53
C THR A 232 -4.16 18.29 -4.75
N THR A 233 -5.19 17.81 -5.45
CA THR A 233 -6.36 17.18 -4.85
C THR A 233 -5.99 15.98 -3.98
N LEU A 234 -5.12 15.08 -4.48
CA LEU A 234 -4.66 13.91 -3.73
C LEU A 234 -3.84 14.30 -2.49
N ALA A 235 -3.04 15.37 -2.57
CA ALA A 235 -2.26 15.85 -1.44
C ALA A 235 -3.13 16.48 -0.34
N LEU A 236 -4.13 17.29 -0.71
CA LEU A 236 -5.11 17.82 0.23
C LEU A 236 -5.91 16.69 0.91
N PHE A 237 -6.40 15.73 0.11
CA PHE A 237 -7.05 14.53 0.64
C PHE A 237 -6.16 13.79 1.64
N ALA A 238 -4.90 13.57 1.30
CA ALA A 238 -3.97 12.84 2.14
C ALA A 238 -3.72 13.55 3.47
N MET A 239 -3.51 14.88 3.43
CA MET A 239 -3.30 15.67 4.63
C MET A 239 -4.53 15.67 5.54
N ILE A 240 -5.72 15.85 4.96
CA ILE A 240 -6.98 15.79 5.73
C ILE A 240 -7.15 14.40 6.35
N CYS A 241 -6.89 13.31 5.62
CA CYS A 241 -7.00 11.95 6.20
C CYS A 241 -6.06 11.75 7.39
N GLN A 242 -4.79 12.12 7.24
CA GLN A 242 -3.81 12.03 8.32
C GLN A 242 -4.23 12.86 9.52
N THR A 243 -4.96 13.96 9.29
CA THR A 243 -5.47 14.80 10.37
C THR A 243 -6.42 14.09 11.30
N TYR A 244 -7.19 13.15 10.76
CA TYR A 244 -8.12 12.32 11.51
C TYR A 244 -7.57 10.92 11.80
N GLY A 245 -6.25 10.72 11.69
CA GLY A 245 -5.59 9.45 11.96
C GLY A 245 -6.01 8.33 11.00
N LEU A 246 -6.27 8.67 9.74
CA LEU A 246 -6.56 7.73 8.65
C LEU A 246 -5.36 7.65 7.71
N VAL A 247 -4.95 6.44 7.34
CA VAL A 247 -3.94 6.23 6.29
C VAL A 247 -4.56 6.55 4.92
N PRO A 248 -4.07 7.56 4.17
CA PRO A 248 -4.54 7.82 2.83
C PRO A 248 -3.94 6.83 1.81
N ILE A 249 -4.80 6.26 0.98
CA ILE A 249 -4.44 5.60 -0.28
C ILE A 249 -4.68 6.60 -1.40
N VAL A 250 -3.61 7.22 -1.89
CA VAL A 250 -3.67 8.15 -3.03
C VAL A 250 -3.65 7.37 -4.33
N SER A 251 -4.78 7.34 -5.06
CA SER A 251 -4.92 6.51 -6.26
C SER A 251 -4.77 7.35 -7.52
N ALA A 252 -3.62 7.22 -8.19
CA ALA A 252 -3.34 7.79 -9.50
C ALA A 252 -3.55 6.71 -10.57
N GLU A 253 -4.77 6.61 -11.09
CA GLU A 253 -5.15 5.55 -12.02
C GLU A 253 -5.06 6.04 -13.46
N VAL A 254 -4.23 5.40 -14.27
CA VAL A 254 -4.21 5.62 -15.72
C VAL A 254 -5.23 4.68 -16.36
N LEU A 255 -6.13 5.26 -17.16
CA LEU A 255 -7.11 4.50 -17.94
C LEU A 255 -6.42 3.69 -19.02
N GLN A 256 -6.84 2.43 -19.15
CA GLN A 256 -6.27 1.49 -20.10
C GLN A 256 -6.71 1.73 -21.55
N GLN A 257 -7.72 2.58 -21.78
CA GLN A 257 -8.20 2.91 -23.11
C GLN A 257 -7.13 3.64 -23.92
N GLY A 258 -6.83 3.11 -25.10
CA GLY A 258 -5.86 3.68 -26.03
C GLY A 258 -5.06 2.60 -26.75
N ASP A 259 -4.30 3.02 -27.75
CA ASP A 259 -3.37 2.22 -28.53
C ASP A 259 -1.90 2.54 -28.20
N HIS A 260 -1.66 3.21 -27.07
CA HIS A 260 -0.32 3.54 -26.59
C HIS A 260 0.48 2.29 -26.23
N ASP A 261 1.79 2.35 -26.44
CA ASP A 261 2.70 1.27 -26.08
C ASP A 261 3.11 1.30 -24.61
N GLY A 262 3.94 0.33 -24.21
CA GLY A 262 4.42 0.22 -22.83
C GLY A 262 5.38 1.33 -22.42
N GLU A 263 6.10 1.96 -23.36
CA GLU A 263 7.04 3.04 -23.08
C GLU A 263 6.30 4.37 -22.89
N GLU A 264 5.28 4.64 -23.70
CA GLU A 264 4.35 5.76 -23.51
C GLU A 264 3.62 5.67 -22.16
N ALA A 265 3.16 4.46 -21.78
CA ALA A 265 2.60 4.20 -20.46
C ALA A 265 3.59 4.48 -19.33
N ARG A 266 4.85 4.02 -19.50
CA ARG A 266 5.93 4.22 -18.53
C ARG A 266 6.26 5.71 -18.35
N GLN A 267 6.35 6.46 -19.44
CA GLN A 267 6.63 7.89 -19.42
C GLN A 267 5.48 8.69 -18.78
N SER A 268 4.24 8.37 -19.14
CA SER A 268 3.05 9.01 -18.53
C SER A 268 2.97 8.74 -17.03
N MET A 269 3.22 7.48 -16.61
CA MET A 269 3.25 7.10 -15.20
C MET A 269 4.33 7.87 -14.43
N ARG A 270 5.52 8.06 -15.02
CA ARG A 270 6.60 8.84 -14.42
C ARG A 270 6.19 10.29 -14.17
N GLU A 271 5.62 10.96 -15.17
CA GLU A 271 5.20 12.36 -15.04
C GLU A 271 4.12 12.55 -13.97
N ILE A 272 3.13 11.65 -13.95
CA ILE A 272 2.07 11.64 -12.94
C ILE A 272 2.66 11.44 -11.53
N LEU A 273 3.53 10.45 -11.34
CA LEU A 273 4.07 10.12 -10.02
C LEU A 273 5.02 11.19 -9.49
N VAL A 274 5.83 11.80 -10.34
CA VAL A 274 6.69 12.94 -9.94
C VAL A 274 5.83 14.12 -9.50
N GLY A 275 4.77 14.45 -10.25
CA GLY A 275 3.80 15.49 -9.87
C GLY A 275 3.12 15.19 -8.53
N LEU A 276 2.70 13.94 -8.33
CA LEU A 276 2.07 13.48 -7.09
C LEU A 276 3.02 13.63 -5.90
N VAL A 277 4.25 13.10 -5.98
CA VAL A 277 5.23 13.15 -4.89
C VAL A 277 5.56 14.60 -4.53
N LYS A 278 5.73 15.46 -5.54
CA LYS A 278 5.98 16.89 -5.32
C LYS A 278 4.83 17.52 -4.54
N ALA A 279 3.58 17.30 -4.96
CA ALA A 279 2.41 17.82 -4.27
C ALA A 279 2.28 17.29 -2.83
N LEU A 280 2.54 16.00 -2.59
CA LEU A 280 2.53 15.41 -1.24
C LEU A 280 3.54 16.09 -0.31
N GLN A 281 4.75 16.36 -0.81
CA GLN A 281 5.79 17.05 -0.03
C GLN A 281 5.44 18.52 0.23
N ASP A 282 4.90 19.21 -0.77
CA ASP A 282 4.48 20.60 -0.63
C ASP A 282 3.36 20.78 0.41
N HIS A 283 2.50 19.78 0.56
CA HIS A 283 1.43 19.75 1.57
C HIS A 283 1.84 19.06 2.88
N HIS A 284 3.13 18.77 3.06
CA HIS A 284 3.69 18.21 4.30
C HIS A 284 3.10 16.85 4.70
N VAL A 285 2.64 16.06 3.72
CA VAL A 285 2.07 14.74 3.96
C VAL A 285 3.14 13.79 4.52
N LEU A 286 2.80 13.07 5.59
CA LEU A 286 3.65 12.00 6.13
C LEU A 286 3.70 10.82 5.14
N LEU A 287 4.81 10.67 4.42
CA LEU A 287 4.94 9.63 3.39
C LEU A 287 4.89 8.21 3.96
N GLU A 288 5.46 7.99 5.15
CA GLU A 288 5.49 6.67 5.80
C GLU A 288 4.12 6.20 6.30
N GLY A 289 3.17 7.14 6.41
CA GLY A 289 1.76 6.88 6.70
C GLY A 289 0.86 6.93 5.46
N THR A 290 1.44 6.94 4.25
CA THR A 290 0.71 7.08 2.98
C THR A 290 0.96 5.86 2.09
N LEU A 291 -0.08 5.39 1.41
CA LEU A 291 -0.02 4.33 0.42
C LEU A 291 -0.37 4.89 -0.95
N VAL A 292 0.27 4.40 -2.00
CA VAL A 292 0.00 4.85 -3.37
C VAL A 292 -0.68 3.72 -4.14
N ARG A 293 -1.78 4.00 -4.83
CA ARG A 293 -2.41 3.04 -5.75
C ARG A 293 -2.21 3.50 -7.19
N VAL A 294 -1.73 2.60 -8.04
CA VAL A 294 -1.40 2.90 -9.45
C VAL A 294 -1.91 1.82 -10.40
N THR A 295 -2.16 2.19 -11.64
CA THR A 295 -2.18 1.22 -12.75
C THR A 295 -0.73 0.84 -13.09
N ALA A 296 -0.49 -0.39 -13.52
CA ALA A 296 0.84 -0.77 -13.99
C ALA A 296 1.18 -0.03 -15.30
N ALA A 297 2.48 0.08 -15.61
CA ALA A 297 2.97 0.63 -16.87
C ALA A 297 2.77 -0.40 -18.01
N ALA A 298 1.51 -0.61 -18.39
CA ALA A 298 1.08 -1.57 -19.40
C ALA A 298 0.65 -0.86 -20.69
N PRO A 299 0.81 -1.50 -21.86
CA PRO A 299 0.24 -1.00 -23.10
C PRO A 299 -1.29 -0.85 -23.02
N GLY A 300 -1.83 0.05 -23.83
CA GLY A 300 -3.27 0.28 -23.91
C GLY A 300 -4.03 -0.93 -24.46
N CYS A 301 -5.33 -1.02 -24.14
CA CYS A 301 -6.16 -2.17 -24.53
C CYS A 301 -6.29 -2.36 -26.06
N CYS A 302 -6.03 -1.32 -26.84
CA CYS A 302 -6.07 -1.35 -28.31
C CYS A 302 -4.68 -1.52 -28.94
N TYR A 303 -3.61 -1.59 -28.14
CA TYR A 303 -2.25 -1.76 -28.65
C TYR A 303 -2.05 -3.16 -29.23
N LYS A 304 -1.58 -3.22 -30.49
CA LYS A 304 -1.43 -4.46 -31.25
C LYS A 304 -0.07 -5.16 -31.05
N GLY A 305 0.87 -4.53 -30.35
CA GLY A 305 2.21 -5.07 -30.12
C GLY A 305 2.31 -5.99 -28.91
N CYS A 306 3.54 -6.22 -28.45
CA CYS A 306 3.83 -7.09 -27.29
C CYS A 306 3.14 -6.58 -26.01
N GLN A 307 2.51 -7.50 -25.28
CA GLN A 307 1.85 -7.24 -24.00
C GLN A 307 2.36 -8.17 -22.89
N ASP A 308 3.63 -8.56 -22.95
CA ASP A 308 4.28 -9.45 -21.98
C ASP A 308 4.21 -8.90 -20.55
N THR A 309 3.70 -9.70 -19.61
CA THR A 309 3.50 -9.28 -18.22
C THR A 309 4.83 -9.16 -17.46
N GLY A 310 5.86 -9.94 -17.85
CA GLY A 310 7.21 -9.82 -17.28
C GLY A 310 7.85 -8.47 -17.58
N GLN A 311 7.74 -8.00 -18.83
CA GLN A 311 8.20 -6.67 -19.23
C GLN A 311 7.40 -5.56 -18.53
N VAL A 312 6.07 -5.69 -18.46
CA VAL A 312 5.21 -4.74 -17.73
C VAL A 312 5.60 -4.67 -16.25
N ALA A 313 5.85 -5.82 -15.61
CA ALA A 313 6.30 -5.89 -14.22
C ALA A 313 7.63 -5.15 -14.01
N ALA A 314 8.63 -5.43 -14.86
CA ALA A 314 9.95 -4.80 -14.79
C ALA A 314 9.86 -3.28 -14.99
N ASN A 315 9.11 -2.82 -16.01
CA ASN A 315 8.91 -1.40 -16.29
C ASN A 315 8.17 -0.69 -15.16
N THR A 316 7.16 -1.35 -14.58
CA THR A 316 6.39 -0.83 -13.44
C THR A 316 7.29 -0.65 -12.23
N ILE A 317 8.06 -1.67 -11.82
CA ILE A 317 8.95 -1.59 -10.66
C ILE A 317 10.04 -0.52 -10.87
N LYS A 318 10.63 -0.48 -12.07
CA LYS A 318 11.66 0.52 -12.40
C LYS A 318 11.11 1.94 -12.26
N THR A 319 9.93 2.21 -12.84
CA THR A 319 9.29 3.53 -12.79
C THR A 319 8.92 3.91 -11.36
N LEU A 320 8.37 2.95 -10.60
CA LEU A 320 8.06 3.12 -9.19
C LEU A 320 9.30 3.50 -8.36
N ASN A 321 10.43 2.81 -8.55
CA ASN A 321 11.69 3.12 -7.87
C ASN A 321 12.30 4.47 -8.31
N GLU A 322 12.10 4.88 -9.56
CA GLU A 322 12.58 6.18 -10.06
C GLU A 322 11.79 7.36 -9.50
N CYS A 323 10.49 7.18 -9.20
CA CYS A 323 9.58 8.28 -8.89
C CYS A 323 9.20 8.36 -7.41
N LEU A 324 8.98 7.22 -6.75
CA LEU A 324 8.47 7.19 -5.38
C LEU A 324 9.62 7.16 -4.35
N PRO A 325 9.61 8.05 -3.35
CA PRO A 325 10.56 7.95 -2.24
C PRO A 325 10.41 6.61 -1.50
N PRO A 326 11.51 5.98 -1.06
CA PRO A 326 11.46 4.75 -0.24
C PRO A 326 10.71 4.89 1.09
N ALA A 327 10.41 6.14 1.50
CA ALA A 327 9.60 6.44 2.67
C ALA A 327 8.12 6.10 2.50
N ILE A 328 7.59 6.00 1.27
CA ILE A 328 6.19 5.63 1.03
C ILE A 328 5.87 4.30 1.72
N GLY A 329 4.75 4.23 2.43
CA GLY A 329 4.38 3.06 3.25
C GLY A 329 4.19 1.78 2.44
N GLY A 330 3.84 1.90 1.15
CA GLY A 330 3.66 0.79 0.22
C GLY A 330 2.86 1.19 -1.02
N VAL A 331 2.79 0.27 -1.97
CA VAL A 331 2.07 0.46 -3.25
C VAL A 331 1.02 -0.63 -3.44
N PHE A 332 -0.15 -0.22 -3.93
CA PHE A 332 -1.17 -1.12 -4.43
C PHE A 332 -1.30 -1.02 -5.94
N LEU A 333 -1.46 -2.15 -6.59
CA LEU A 333 -1.88 -2.19 -7.98
C LEU A 333 -3.41 -2.06 -8.08
N ALA A 334 -3.84 -1.21 -8.99
CA ALA A 334 -5.17 -1.25 -9.57
C ALA A 334 -5.29 -2.44 -10.53
N ARG A 335 -6.53 -2.82 -10.89
CA ARG A 335 -6.77 -3.96 -11.78
C ARG A 335 -6.20 -3.72 -13.18
N GLU A 336 -5.83 -4.81 -13.83
CA GLU A 336 -5.59 -4.88 -15.27
C GLU A 336 -6.89 -5.21 -16.05
N HIS A 337 -6.77 -5.46 -17.36
CA HIS A 337 -7.90 -5.74 -18.26
C HIS A 337 -8.83 -6.85 -17.75
N ASN A 338 -8.26 -7.92 -17.16
CA ASN A 338 -9.00 -9.05 -16.61
C ASN A 338 -8.28 -9.65 -15.39
N LEU A 339 -8.94 -10.58 -14.69
CA LEU A 339 -8.41 -11.21 -13.49
C LEU A 339 -7.14 -12.02 -13.73
N ALA A 340 -7.15 -12.89 -14.75
CA ALA A 340 -5.98 -13.72 -15.06
C ALA A 340 -4.73 -12.87 -15.27
N ARG A 341 -4.82 -11.82 -16.09
CA ARG A 341 -3.73 -10.89 -16.34
C ARG A 341 -3.31 -10.11 -15.08
N SER A 342 -4.27 -9.68 -14.25
CA SER A 342 -3.98 -8.98 -12.99
C SER A 342 -3.18 -9.87 -12.03
N LEU A 343 -3.55 -11.16 -11.94
CA LEU A 343 -2.87 -12.13 -11.08
C LEU A 343 -1.49 -12.51 -11.62
N THR A 344 -1.37 -12.76 -12.93
CA THR A 344 -0.07 -13.02 -13.56
C THR A 344 0.88 -11.85 -13.38
N LEU A 345 0.41 -10.62 -13.62
CA LEU A 345 1.22 -9.42 -13.44
C LEU A 345 1.65 -9.23 -11.99
N LEU A 346 0.75 -9.44 -11.02
CA LEU A 346 1.11 -9.37 -9.62
C LEU A 346 2.19 -10.41 -9.28
N ASN A 347 2.05 -11.64 -9.77
CA ASN A 347 3.05 -12.70 -9.60
C ASN A 347 4.39 -12.33 -10.23
N ASP A 348 4.40 -11.78 -11.45
CA ASP A 348 5.61 -11.35 -12.14
C ASP A 348 6.29 -10.19 -11.41
N ILE A 349 5.51 -9.25 -10.86
CA ILE A 349 6.03 -8.19 -9.99
C ILE A 349 6.64 -8.81 -8.74
N GLN A 350 6.01 -9.80 -8.13
CA GLN A 350 6.57 -10.45 -6.94
C GLN A 350 7.89 -11.18 -7.23
N ASN A 351 7.97 -11.90 -8.34
CA ASN A 351 9.14 -12.69 -8.73
C ASN A 351 10.20 -11.91 -9.51
N CYS A 352 9.95 -10.64 -9.82
CA CYS A 352 10.91 -9.80 -10.53
C CYS A 352 12.21 -9.65 -9.72
N LYS A 353 13.36 -9.81 -10.39
CA LYS A 353 14.70 -9.69 -9.80
C LYS A 353 15.08 -8.24 -9.46
N ILE A 354 14.32 -7.25 -9.93
CA ILE A 354 14.56 -5.84 -9.61
C ILE A 354 14.20 -5.61 -8.15
N LYS A 355 15.14 -5.05 -7.37
CA LYS A 355 14.91 -4.71 -5.97
C LYS A 355 13.77 -3.69 -5.86
N LYS A 356 12.81 -3.95 -4.98
CA LYS A 356 11.67 -3.06 -4.71
C LYS A 356 12.01 -2.20 -3.50
N ALA A 357 11.78 -0.89 -3.58
CA ALA A 357 12.01 0.03 -2.47
C ALA A 357 10.93 -0.10 -1.36
N PHE A 358 9.77 -0.65 -1.68
CA PHE A 358 8.60 -0.78 -0.81
C PHE A 358 7.81 -2.06 -1.15
N SER A 359 6.93 -2.46 -0.23
CA SER A 359 5.98 -3.55 -0.48
C SER A 359 4.99 -3.16 -1.58
N ILE A 360 4.74 -4.09 -2.50
CA ILE A 360 3.75 -3.94 -3.57
C ILE A 360 2.71 -5.04 -3.36
N SER A 361 1.43 -4.68 -3.30
CA SER A 361 0.31 -5.62 -3.16
C SER A 361 -0.86 -5.20 -4.07
N PHE A 362 -2.04 -5.77 -3.88
CA PHE A 362 -3.24 -5.49 -4.65
C PHE A 362 -4.32 -4.76 -3.85
N CYS A 363 -5.05 -3.88 -4.54
CA CYS A 363 -6.30 -3.30 -4.06
C CYS A 363 -7.34 -3.46 -5.17
N PHE A 364 -8.03 -4.60 -5.16
CA PHE A 364 -8.84 -5.10 -6.26
C PHE A 364 -10.32 -5.12 -5.91
N SER A 365 -11.17 -4.71 -6.86
CA SER A 365 -12.62 -4.71 -6.73
C SER A 365 -13.26 -5.84 -7.54
N ARG A 366 -13.99 -5.49 -8.60
CA ARG A 366 -14.75 -6.39 -9.48
C ARG A 366 -13.97 -7.58 -9.99
N VAL A 367 -12.67 -7.38 -10.23
CA VAL A 367 -11.81 -8.40 -10.80
C VAL A 367 -11.75 -9.67 -9.92
N ILE A 368 -11.83 -9.54 -8.58
CA ILE A 368 -11.92 -10.69 -7.67
C ILE A 368 -13.39 -11.06 -7.38
N GLN A 369 -14.30 -10.09 -7.42
CA GLN A 369 -15.70 -10.28 -7.03
C GLN A 369 -16.56 -10.93 -8.12
N SER A 370 -16.26 -10.71 -9.41
CA SER A 370 -17.16 -11.03 -10.54
C SER A 370 -17.58 -12.49 -10.59
N ASP A 371 -16.64 -13.40 -10.37
CA ASP A 371 -16.89 -14.85 -10.41
C ASP A 371 -17.77 -15.28 -9.24
N ALA A 372 -17.50 -14.75 -8.05
CA ALA A 372 -18.28 -15.04 -6.84
C ALA A 372 -19.71 -14.51 -6.97
N VAL A 373 -19.87 -13.26 -7.44
CA VAL A 373 -21.19 -12.65 -7.66
C VAL A 373 -21.97 -13.39 -8.74
N SER A 374 -21.31 -13.78 -9.84
CA SER A 374 -21.91 -14.61 -10.90
C SER A 374 -22.31 -15.99 -10.38
N THR A 375 -21.50 -16.57 -9.50
CA THR A 375 -21.78 -17.88 -8.88
C THR A 375 -22.99 -17.81 -7.94
N TRP A 376 -23.15 -16.70 -7.23
CA TRP A 376 -24.28 -16.43 -6.35
C TRP A 376 -25.57 -16.22 -7.16
N ALA A 377 -25.53 -15.35 -8.18
CA ALA A 377 -26.66 -15.03 -9.06
C ALA A 377 -27.96 -14.68 -8.31
N GLY A 378 -27.87 -14.04 -7.14
CA GLY A 378 -29.03 -13.67 -6.32
C GLY A 378 -29.67 -14.79 -5.51
N GLN A 379 -29.17 -16.02 -5.59
CA GLN A 379 -29.80 -17.19 -4.99
C GLN A 379 -29.10 -17.58 -3.70
N ASP A 380 -29.84 -17.55 -2.58
CA ASP A 380 -29.27 -17.83 -1.25
C ASP A 380 -28.66 -19.25 -1.14
N LYS A 381 -29.23 -20.23 -1.87
CA LYS A 381 -28.68 -21.59 -1.98
C LYS A 381 -27.26 -21.66 -2.57
N ASN A 382 -26.81 -20.62 -3.28
CA ASN A 382 -25.50 -20.56 -3.90
C ASN A 382 -24.45 -19.81 -3.06
N LEU A 383 -24.82 -19.28 -1.87
CA LEU A 383 -23.95 -18.43 -1.07
C LEU A 383 -22.62 -19.10 -0.71
N ASP A 384 -22.66 -20.35 -0.26
CA ASP A 384 -21.43 -21.05 0.17
C ASP A 384 -20.51 -21.36 -1.02
N ARG A 385 -21.10 -21.69 -2.18
CA ARG A 385 -20.35 -21.87 -3.43
C ARG A 385 -19.70 -20.56 -3.88
N ALA A 386 -20.43 -19.45 -3.79
CA ALA A 386 -19.93 -18.13 -4.13
C ALA A 386 -18.80 -17.66 -3.20
N ARG A 387 -18.93 -17.90 -1.88
CA ARG A 387 -17.89 -17.63 -0.87
C ARG A 387 -16.64 -18.45 -1.13
N THR A 388 -16.81 -19.73 -1.45
CA THR A 388 -15.69 -20.62 -1.80
C THR A 388 -14.96 -20.10 -3.03
N GLN A 389 -15.70 -19.71 -4.07
CA GLN A 389 -15.13 -19.14 -5.29
C GLN A 389 -14.33 -17.85 -5.00
N LEU A 390 -14.88 -16.95 -4.17
CA LEU A 390 -14.18 -15.74 -3.74
C LEU A 390 -12.87 -16.10 -3.02
N MET A 391 -12.93 -17.06 -2.10
CA MET A 391 -11.75 -17.49 -1.34
C MET A 391 -10.70 -18.12 -2.23
N THR A 392 -11.06 -18.91 -3.23
CA THR A 392 -10.11 -19.43 -4.22
C THR A 392 -9.40 -18.31 -4.98
N ARG A 393 -10.11 -17.21 -5.29
CA ARG A 393 -9.52 -16.03 -5.95
C ARG A 393 -8.70 -15.16 -5.00
N LEU A 394 -9.01 -15.14 -3.71
CA LEU A 394 -8.27 -14.42 -2.67
C LEU A 394 -7.02 -15.17 -2.20
N GLN A 395 -7.09 -16.50 -2.17
CA GLN A 395 -5.97 -17.42 -1.95
C GLN A 395 -5.07 -17.48 -3.18
N VAL A 396 -4.74 -16.31 -3.75
CA VAL A 396 -3.58 -16.17 -4.63
C VAL A 396 -2.38 -16.55 -3.78
N ARG A 397 -2.07 -17.85 -3.76
CA ARG A 397 -0.94 -18.38 -3.01
C ARG A 397 0.29 -17.85 -3.72
N TYR A 398 0.97 -16.98 -2.99
CA TYR A 398 2.32 -16.55 -3.29
C TYR A 398 3.16 -17.83 -3.30
N ILE A 399 3.65 -18.21 -4.48
CA ILE A 399 4.80 -19.10 -4.51
C ILE A 399 5.96 -18.17 -4.18
N HIS A 400 6.30 -18.06 -2.90
CA HIS A 400 7.62 -17.53 -2.56
C HIS A 400 8.64 -18.49 -3.17
N ALA A 401 9.58 -17.96 -3.96
CA ALA A 401 10.70 -18.72 -4.50
C ALA A 401 11.68 -19.25 -3.42
N ASP A 402 11.31 -19.20 -2.14
CA ASP A 402 12.12 -19.63 -1.00
C ASP A 402 11.49 -20.80 -0.19
N GLU A 403 10.34 -21.34 -0.60
CA GLU A 403 9.85 -22.62 -0.06
C GLU A 403 9.98 -23.72 -1.12
N GLU A 404 11.07 -24.50 -1.03
CA GLU A 404 11.13 -25.82 -1.64
C GLU A 404 9.89 -26.61 -1.19
N ALA A 405 9.05 -26.99 -2.16
CA ALA A 405 7.94 -27.90 -1.91
C ALA A 405 8.49 -29.22 -1.34
N PRO A 406 8.09 -29.66 -0.12
CA PRO A 406 8.49 -30.96 0.38
C PRO A 406 7.64 -32.00 -0.33
N GLY A 407 8.25 -32.78 -1.22
CA GLY A 407 7.60 -33.98 -1.77
C GLY A 407 7.83 -34.24 -3.26
N LYS A 408 9.07 -34.48 -3.65
CA LYS A 408 9.36 -35.46 -4.70
C LYS A 408 10.38 -36.44 -4.17
N ILE A 409 9.86 -37.57 -3.69
CA ILE A 409 10.64 -38.79 -3.49
C ILE A 409 11.11 -39.20 -4.89
N HIS A 410 12.40 -39.03 -5.16
CA HIS A 410 13.03 -39.67 -6.29
C HIS A 410 13.21 -41.15 -5.95
N THR A 411 12.37 -42.01 -6.52
CA THR A 411 12.66 -43.43 -6.67
C THR A 411 13.31 -43.67 -8.03
N CYS A 412 14.53 -44.22 -7.96
CA CYS A 412 15.40 -44.76 -9.02
C CYS A 412 16.02 -43.76 -10.01
#